data_AF-A0A1W2AGP7-F1
#
_entry.id   AF-A0A1W2AGP7-F1
#
_cell.length_a   1.000
_cell.length_b   1.000
_cell.length_c   1.000
_cell.angle_alpha   90.00
_cell.angle_beta   90.00
_cell.angle_gamma   90.00
#
_symmetry.space_group_name_H-M   'P 1'
#
loop_
_entity.id
_entity.type
_entity.pdbx_description
1 polymer ?
#
loop_
_entity_poly.entity_id
_entity_poly.type
_entity_poly.pdbx_seq_one_letter_code
_entity_poly.pdbx_strand_id
1 'polypeptide(L)'
;MEKNDKRYKACLNILKEELVPAMGCTEPIAIACAAAKARETLGTMPQRVVVEVSDNIIKNVKSVVVPNTGNLRGIAASAVAGIST
;
A
#
# COMPACT_ATOMS: atom_id res chain seq x y z
N MET A 1 18.40 -22.56 20.01
CA MET A 1 19.03 -23.38 18.95
C MET A 1 20.32 -22.69 18.53
N GLU A 2 21.42 -23.42 18.47
CA GLU A 2 22.67 -22.85 17.94
C GLU A 2 22.55 -22.58 16.44
N LYS A 3 23.26 -21.56 15.94
CA LYS A 3 23.19 -21.14 14.52
C LYS A 3 23.66 -22.23 13.53
N ASN A 4 24.42 -23.22 14.01
CA ASN A 4 24.88 -24.35 13.21
C ASN A 4 23.91 -25.53 13.19
N ASP A 5 22.82 -25.48 13.96
CA ASP A 5 21.78 -26.51 13.96
C ASP A 5 21.12 -26.60 12.57
N LYS A 6 20.99 -27.82 12.03
CA LYS A 6 20.32 -28.07 10.73
C LYS A 6 18.88 -27.55 10.73
N ARG A 7 18.18 -27.64 11.85
CA ARG A 7 16.81 -27.13 12.01
C ARG A 7 16.77 -25.61 11.93
N TYR A 8 17.79 -24.93 12.48
CA TYR A 8 17.91 -23.47 12.42
C TYR A 8 18.05 -23.00 10.96
N LYS A 9 18.92 -23.67 10.20
CA LYS A 9 19.10 -23.38 8.77
C LYS A 9 17.84 -23.69 7.95
N ALA A 10 17.14 -24.79 8.25
CA ALA A 10 15.88 -25.14 7.59
C ALA A 10 14.79 -24.08 7.83
N CYS A 11 14.59 -23.64 9.08
CA CYS A 11 13.64 -22.56 9.39
C CYS A 11 13.98 -21.26 8.66
N LEU A 12 15.27 -20.89 8.58
CA LEU A 12 15.68 -19.68 7.84
C LEU A 12 15.43 -19.79 6.33
N ASN A 13 15.60 -20.98 5.75
CA ASN A 13 15.32 -21.19 4.33
C ASN A 13 13.82 -21.05 4.06
N ILE A 14 12.97 -21.69 4.87
CA ILE A 14 11.50 -21.55 4.77
C ILE A 14 11.11 -20.08 4.90
N LEU A 15 11.64 -19.36 5.89
CA LEU A 15 11.32 -17.94 6.05
C LEU A 15 11.74 -17.10 4.84
N LYS A 16 12.88 -17.40 4.19
CA LYS A 16 13.30 -16.67 2.98
C LYS A 16 12.44 -17.00 1.76
N GLU A 17 11.93 -18.22 1.67
CA GLU A 17 11.02 -18.66 0.61
C GLU A 17 9.62 -18.03 0.80
N GLU A 18 9.14 -17.95 2.04
CA GLU A 18 7.78 -17.50 2.36
C GLU A 18 7.66 -15.99 2.62
N LEU A 19 8.72 -15.32 3.09
CA LEU A 19 8.74 -13.86 3.30
C LEU A 19 8.99 -13.14 1.99
N VAL A 20 7.97 -13.06 1.16
CA VAL A 20 7.96 -12.15 0.01
C VAL A 20 7.77 -10.69 0.48
N PRO A 21 8.43 -9.70 -0.16
CA PRO A 21 8.17 -8.30 0.13
C PRO A 21 6.69 -7.98 -0.10
N ALA A 22 5.97 -7.67 0.98
CA ALA A 22 4.61 -7.18 0.87
C ALA A 22 4.65 -5.81 0.19
N MET A 23 4.06 -5.70 -1.01
CA MET A 23 3.67 -4.40 -1.55
C MET A 23 2.60 -3.84 -0.61
N GLY A 24 2.92 -2.74 0.06
CA GLY A 24 2.27 -2.30 1.30
C GLY A 24 0.74 -2.25 1.31
N CYS A 25 0.21 -2.51 2.51
CA CYS A 25 -1.13 -2.38 3.10
C CYS A 25 -2.38 -2.17 2.21
N THR A 26 -3.44 -2.84 2.65
CA THR A 26 -4.79 -2.84 2.06
C THR A 26 -5.40 -1.45 1.95
N GLU A 27 -5.10 -0.55 2.88
CA GLU A 27 -5.76 0.76 3.00
C GLU A 27 -5.34 1.77 1.92
N PRO A 28 -4.04 1.99 1.61
CA PRO A 28 -3.64 2.79 0.45
C PRO A 28 -4.22 2.29 -0.87
N ILE A 29 -4.30 0.96 -1.04
CA ILE A 29 -4.87 0.35 -2.24
C ILE A 29 -6.37 0.64 -2.32
N ALA A 30 -7.10 0.52 -1.20
CA ALA A 30 -8.52 0.85 -1.15
C ALA A 30 -8.79 2.32 -1.56
N ILE A 31 -7.98 3.26 -1.07
CA ILE A 31 -8.09 4.68 -1.47
C ILE A 31 -7.79 4.86 -2.97
N ALA A 32 -6.74 4.21 -3.48
CA ALA A 32 -6.38 4.30 -4.89
C ALA A 32 -7.50 3.74 -5.80
N CYS A 33 -8.05 2.57 -5.47
CA CYS A 33 -9.16 1.98 -6.23
C CYS A 33 -10.41 2.88 -6.22
N ALA A 34 -10.76 3.45 -5.07
CA ALA A 34 -11.88 4.39 -4.98
C ALA A 34 -11.64 5.64 -5.82
N ALA A 35 -10.43 6.19 -5.79
CA ALA A 35 -10.06 7.38 -6.54
C ALA A 35 -10.02 7.14 -8.07
N ALA A 36 -9.53 5.97 -8.50
CA ALA A 36 -9.58 5.53 -9.90
C ALA A 36 -11.03 5.43 -10.38
N LYS A 37 -11.90 4.78 -9.59
CA LYS A 37 -13.32 4.67 -9.94
C LYS A 37 -14.02 6.03 -9.98
N ALA A 38 -13.65 6.94 -9.09
CA ALA A 38 -14.18 8.31 -9.10
C ALA A 38 -13.77 9.07 -10.36
N ARG A 39 -12.50 8.98 -10.81
CA ARG A 39 -12.05 9.56 -12.08
C ARG A 39 -12.77 8.93 -13.27
N GLU A 40 -12.86 7.60 -13.32
CA GLU A 40 -13.57 6.89 -14.39
C GLU A 40 -15.01 7.38 -14.51
N THR A 41 -15.69 7.53 -13.37
CA THR A 41 -17.08 8.02 -13.30
C THR A 41 -17.19 9.49 -13.70
N LEU A 42 -16.21 10.33 -13.34
CA LEU A 42 -16.17 11.74 -13.69
C LEU A 42 -15.84 11.97 -15.18
N GLY A 43 -15.12 11.04 -15.81
CA GLY A 43 -14.74 11.08 -17.23
C GLY A 43 -13.65 12.10 -17.59
N THR A 44 -13.11 12.82 -16.61
CA THR A 44 -12.05 13.83 -16.80
C THR A 44 -11.15 13.92 -15.57
N MET A 45 -10.06 14.68 -15.67
CA MET A 45 -9.16 14.93 -14.55
C MET A 45 -9.85 15.85 -13.52
N PRO A 46 -9.99 15.43 -12.25
CA PRO A 46 -10.61 16.27 -11.22
C PRO A 46 -9.73 17.49 -10.90
N GLN A 47 -10.35 18.66 -10.74
CA GLN A 47 -9.67 19.88 -10.28
C GLN A 47 -9.46 19.89 -8.76
N ARG A 48 -10.32 19.20 -8.00
CA ARG A 48 -10.27 19.08 -6.55
C ARG A 48 -10.70 17.70 -6.13
N VAL A 49 -10.02 17.16 -5.12
CA VAL A 49 -10.32 15.86 -4.51
C VAL A 49 -10.45 16.06 -3.01
N VAL A 50 -11.51 15.52 -2.43
CA VAL A 50 -11.71 15.43 -0.98
C VAL A 50 -11.81 13.95 -0.64
N VAL A 51 -10.97 13.50 0.29
CA VAL A 51 -10.94 12.09 0.71
C VAL A 51 -11.43 12.03 2.15
N GLU A 52 -12.60 11.42 2.34
CA GLU A 52 -13.20 11.17 3.65
C GLU A 52 -13.09 9.68 3.96
N VAL A 53 -12.43 9.37 5.08
CA VAL A 53 -12.14 8.01 5.49
C VAL A 53 -12.22 7.91 7.01
N SER A 54 -12.40 6.72 7.54
CA SER A 54 -12.44 6.51 9.00
C SER A 54 -11.06 6.72 9.63
N ASP A 55 -11.04 6.97 10.95
CA ASP A 55 -9.79 7.10 11.72
C ASP A 55 -8.88 5.88 11.59
N ASN A 56 -9.45 4.69 11.38
CA ASN A 56 -8.72 3.46 11.13
C ASN A 56 -7.95 3.48 9.81
N ILE A 57 -8.54 4.05 8.76
CA ILE A 57 -7.82 4.24 7.49
C ILE A 57 -6.76 5.33 7.67
N ILE A 58 -7.08 6.44 8.33
CA ILE A 58 -6.13 7.54 8.55
C ILE A 58 -4.88 7.02 9.28
N LYS A 59 -5.04 6.32 10.41
CA LYS A 59 -3.91 5.82 11.20
C LYS A 59 -3.04 4.82 10.42
N ASN A 60 -3.65 3.97 9.60
CA ASN A 60 -2.94 2.91 8.87
C ASN A 60 -2.25 3.44 7.61
N VAL A 61 -2.77 4.48 6.97
CA VAL A 61 -2.23 5.02 5.71
C VAL A 61 -1.18 6.10 5.93
N LYS A 62 -1.31 6.90 6.99
CA LYS A 62 -0.58 8.17 7.20
C LYS A 62 0.93 8.10 6.90
N SER A 63 1.59 7.00 7.25
CA SER A 63 3.04 6.87 7.12
C SER A 63 3.50 5.77 6.17
N VAL A 64 2.58 5.09 5.48
CA VAL A 64 2.94 3.98 4.59
C VAL A 64 3.32 4.49 3.21
N VAL A 65 4.37 3.89 2.66
CA VAL A 65 4.82 4.10 1.28
C VAL A 65 3.81 3.51 0.32
N VAL A 66 3.36 4.33 -0.63
CA VAL A 66 2.47 3.90 -1.69
C VAL A 66 3.32 3.27 -2.82
N PRO A 67 3.05 2.03 -3.22
CA PRO A 67 3.80 1.37 -4.30
C PRO A 67 3.85 2.21 -5.58
N ASN A 68 4.96 2.14 -6.32
CA ASN A 68 5.14 2.82 -7.61
C ASN A 68 5.03 4.35 -7.60
N THR A 69 5.09 4.99 -6.42
CA THR A 69 5.02 6.46 -6.29
C THR A 69 6.36 7.13 -6.00
N GLY A 70 7.49 6.40 -6.07
CA GLY A 70 8.81 6.98 -5.77
C GLY A 70 8.99 7.39 -4.29
N ASN A 71 8.48 6.56 -3.36
CA ASN A 71 8.50 6.78 -1.91
C ASN A 71 7.51 7.82 -1.36
N LEU A 72 6.52 8.26 -2.14
CA LEU A 72 5.42 9.06 -1.59
C LEU A 72 4.60 8.24 -0.59
N ARG A 73 3.97 8.94 0.36
CA ARG A 73 3.29 8.35 1.51
C ARG A 73 1.94 8.98 1.76
N GLY A 74 1.07 8.24 2.42
CA GLY A 74 -0.17 8.78 2.95
C GLY A 74 -1.29 8.88 1.93
N ILE A 75 -2.41 9.45 2.40
CA ILE A 75 -3.71 9.47 1.71
C ILE A 75 -3.64 10.17 0.37
N ALA A 76 -2.95 11.32 0.31
CA ALA A 76 -2.84 12.10 -0.92
C ALA A 76 -2.09 11.31 -2.01
N ALA A 77 -0.99 10.65 -1.66
CA ALA A 77 -0.24 9.82 -2.58
C ALA A 77 -1.09 8.65 -3.09
N SER A 78 -1.88 8.01 -2.21
CA SER A 78 -2.79 6.92 -2.59
C SER A 78 -3.87 7.38 -3.55
N ALA A 79 -4.52 8.52 -3.27
CA ALA A 79 -5.59 9.04 -4.11
C ALA A 79 -5.07 9.46 -5.49
N VAL A 80 -3.93 10.17 -5.54
CA VAL A 80 -3.32 10.59 -6.81
C VAL A 80 -2.86 9.38 -7.62
N ALA A 81 -2.28 8.35 -6.98
CA ALA A 81 -1.88 7.13 -7.67
C ALA A 81 -3.05 6.46 -8.41
N GLY A 82 -4.24 6.42 -7.80
CA GLY A 82 -5.45 5.92 -8.45
C GLY A 82 -6.06 6.85 -9.49
N ILE A 83 -6.01 8.16 -9.28
CA ILE A 83 -6.51 9.13 -10.27
C ILE A 83 -5.62 9.13 -11.52
N SER A 84 -4.32 8.90 -11.38
CA SER A 84 -3.40 8.96 -12.52
C SER A 84 -3.38 7.70 -13.41
N THR A 85 -4.10 6.63 -13.04
CA THR A 85 -4.33 5.46 -13.92
C THR A 85 -5.49 5.72 -14.85
#